data_AF-E1YJ62-F1
#
_entry.id   AF-E1YJ62-F1
#
_cell.length_a   1.000
_cell.length_b   1.000
_cell.length_c   1.000
_cell.angle_alpha   90.00
_cell.angle_beta   90.00
_cell.angle_gamma   90.00
#
_symmetry.space_group_name_H-M   'P 1'
#
loop_
_entity.id
_entity.type
_entity.pdbx_description
1 polymer ?
#
loop_
_entity_poly.entity_id
_entity_poly.type
_entity_poly.pdbx_seq_one_letter_code
_entity_poly.pdbx_strand_id
1 'polypeptide(L)'
;MAKEVWILGVDPPCPRCDLTRQRVERISNELVGVSLNISHMIYSDFRAQAFAKSVGKETGTAKHVADKAGIKVDWGDHVHAVVKNPPSRPEDFDEIDGIARQWSPEMDAAIRPCQEKADSVGILMTPILVVDRKVKHHGSMPSLEQLRMWLA
;
A
#
# COMPACT_ATOMS: atom_id res chain seq x y z
N MET A 1 -6.73 20.84 14.01
CA MET A 1 -6.36 20.96 12.59
C MET A 1 -6.53 19.59 11.96
N ALA A 2 -6.99 19.52 10.71
CA ALA A 2 -7.13 18.23 10.03
C ALA A 2 -5.74 17.67 9.66
N LYS A 3 -5.53 16.36 9.83
CA LYS A 3 -4.31 15.70 9.36
C LYS A 3 -4.38 15.44 7.87
N GLU A 4 -3.25 15.60 7.20
CA GLU A 4 -3.14 15.29 5.77
C GLU A 4 -2.77 13.82 5.58
N VAL A 5 -3.58 13.07 4.84
CA VAL A 5 -3.36 11.64 4.57
C VAL A 5 -3.31 11.42 3.07
N TRP A 6 -2.20 10.88 2.57
CA TRP A 6 -2.08 10.48 1.16
C TRP A 6 -1.93 8.97 1.03
N ILE A 7 -2.72 8.39 0.13
CA ILE A 7 -2.63 6.99 -0.27
C ILE A 7 -2.19 6.94 -1.71
N LEU A 8 -0.96 6.47 -1.95
CA LEU A 8 -0.40 6.35 -3.30
C LEU A 8 -0.44 4.89 -3.72
N GLY A 9 -1.09 4.65 -4.86
CA GLY A 9 -1.30 3.31 -5.41
C GLY A 9 -1.04 3.24 -6.91
N VAL A 10 -1.54 2.18 -7.53
CA VAL A 10 -1.56 1.98 -9.00
C VAL A 10 -2.98 2.24 -9.53
N ASP A 11 -3.11 2.50 -10.83
CA ASP A 11 -4.40 2.62 -11.53
C ASP A 11 -4.40 1.71 -12.78
N PRO A 12 -5.36 0.78 -12.93
CA PRO A 12 -6.40 0.40 -11.96
C PRO A 12 -5.81 -0.13 -10.64
N PRO A 13 -6.52 0.01 -9.50
CA PRO A 13 -5.98 -0.36 -8.21
C PRO A 13 -5.77 -1.88 -8.10
N CYS A 14 -4.63 -2.27 -7.54
CA CYS A 14 -4.42 -3.66 -7.12
C CYS A 14 -5.08 -3.93 -5.76
N PRO A 15 -5.27 -5.21 -5.37
CA PRO A 15 -5.95 -5.57 -4.12
C PRO A 15 -5.39 -4.85 -2.88
N ARG A 16 -4.06 -4.73 -2.77
CA ARG A 16 -3.38 -4.05 -1.64
C ARG A 16 -3.65 -2.54 -1.61
N CYS A 17 -3.68 -1.89 -2.77
CA CYS A 17 -3.90 -0.44 -2.86
C CYS A 17 -5.35 -0.09 -2.49
N ASP A 18 -6.31 -0.85 -3.01
CA ASP A 18 -7.72 -0.64 -2.69
C ASP A 18 -8.03 -0.97 -1.23
N LEU A 19 -7.45 -2.06 -0.69
CA LEU A 19 -7.60 -2.42 0.72
C LEU A 19 -7.04 -1.33 1.65
N THR A 20 -5.89 -0.74 1.32
CA THR A 20 -5.33 0.38 2.08
C THR A 20 -6.28 1.58 2.08
N ARG A 21 -6.87 1.90 0.93
CA ARG A 21 -7.88 2.95 0.82
C ARG A 21 -9.08 2.68 1.72
N GLN A 22 -9.71 1.53 1.57
CA GLN A 22 -10.94 1.18 2.31
C GLN A 22 -10.70 1.20 3.82
N ARG A 23 -9.57 0.65 4.30
CA ARG A 23 -9.24 0.64 5.73
C ARG A 23 -8.96 2.04 6.28
N VAL A 24 -8.27 2.90 5.53
CA VAL A 24 -8.04 4.30 5.95
C VAL A 24 -9.35 5.09 5.99
N GLU A 25 -10.21 4.94 4.98
CA GLU A 25 -11.54 5.56 4.94
C GLU A 25 -12.41 5.09 6.11
N ARG A 26 -12.44 3.77 6.38
CA ARG A 26 -13.17 3.21 7.52
C ARG A 26 -12.68 3.78 8.84
N ILE A 27 -11.37 3.75 9.09
CA ILE A 27 -10.78 4.28 10.33
C ILE A 27 -11.06 5.78 10.47
N SER A 28 -11.11 6.53 9.36
CA SER A 28 -11.47 7.95 9.42
C SER A 28 -12.88 8.19 9.96
N ASN A 29 -13.81 7.26 9.71
CA ASN A 29 -15.17 7.31 10.25
C ASN A 29 -15.25 6.83 11.72
N GLU A 30 -14.31 5.98 12.16
CA GLU A 30 -14.22 5.48 13.55
C GLU A 30 -13.64 6.54 14.51
N LEU A 31 -12.72 7.39 14.03
CA LEU A 31 -11.99 8.34 14.87
C LEU A 31 -12.84 9.57 15.23
N VAL A 32 -13.42 9.56 16.43
CA VAL A 32 -14.14 10.72 16.98
C VAL A 32 -13.17 11.85 17.31
N GLY A 33 -13.43 13.04 16.77
CA GLY A 33 -12.66 14.26 17.07
C GLY A 33 -11.37 14.43 16.26
N VAL A 34 -11.03 13.49 15.37
CA VAL A 34 -9.92 13.62 14.43
C VAL A 34 -10.48 13.92 13.05
N SER A 35 -10.06 15.03 12.45
CA SER A 35 -10.39 15.36 11.06
C SER A 35 -9.25 14.91 10.16
N LEU A 36 -9.54 14.09 9.15
CA LEU A 36 -8.58 13.61 8.16
C LEU A 36 -8.92 14.19 6.78
N ASN A 37 -7.92 14.73 6.09
CA ASN A 37 -8.01 15.13 4.69
C ASN A 37 -7.31 14.06 3.84
N ILE A 38 -8.09 13.14 3.29
CA ILE A 38 -7.61 11.96 2.57
C ILE A 38 -7.50 12.29 1.07
N SER A 39 -6.34 12.03 0.48
CA SER A 39 -6.09 12.17 -0.96
C SER A 39 -5.55 10.88 -1.56
N HIS A 40 -6.06 10.52 -2.72
CA HIS A 40 -5.59 9.38 -3.52
C HIS A 40 -4.74 9.89 -4.67
N MET A 41 -3.59 9.26 -4.89
CA MET A 41 -2.69 9.58 -5.99
C MET A 41 -2.17 8.29 -6.63
N ILE A 42 -1.86 8.37 -7.92
CA ILE A 42 -1.16 7.30 -8.61
C ILE A 42 0.34 7.49 -8.34
N TYR A 43 1.06 6.40 -8.12
CA TYR A 43 2.50 6.45 -7.85
C TYR A 43 3.30 7.15 -8.96
N SER A 44 2.79 7.15 -10.19
CA SER A 44 3.38 7.81 -11.36
C SER A 44 3.01 9.29 -11.50
N ASP A 45 2.10 9.81 -10.66
CA ASP A 45 1.72 11.22 -10.73
C ASP A 45 2.89 12.12 -10.36
N PHE A 46 2.96 13.29 -11.01
CA PHE A 46 4.01 14.27 -10.78
C PHE A 46 4.16 14.64 -9.29
N ARG A 47 3.03 14.83 -8.58
CA ARG A 47 3.03 15.15 -7.15
C ARG A 47 3.57 14.02 -6.29
N ALA A 48 3.21 12.78 -6.60
CA ALA A 48 3.70 11.58 -5.90
C ALA A 48 5.22 11.40 -6.09
N GLN A 49 5.69 11.53 -7.33
CA GLN A 49 7.11 11.45 -7.67
C GLN A 49 7.91 12.60 -7.05
N ALA A 50 7.39 13.83 -7.07
CA ALA A 50 8.04 14.99 -6.46
C ALA A 50 8.19 14.81 -4.94
N PHE A 51 7.17 14.25 -4.27
CA PHE A 51 7.25 13.91 -2.86
C PHE A 51 8.29 12.82 -2.57
N ALA A 52 8.29 11.72 -3.34
CA ALA A 52 9.30 10.68 -3.13
C ALA A 52 10.73 11.24 -3.29
N LYS A 53 10.95 12.07 -4.31
CA LYS A 53 12.24 12.74 -4.54
C LYS A 53 12.65 13.63 -3.37
N SER A 54 11.70 14.35 -2.75
CA SER A 54 12.01 15.22 -1.61
C SER A 54 12.46 14.46 -0.37
N VAL A 55 12.15 13.15 -0.28
CA VAL A 55 12.65 12.24 0.76
C VAL A 55 13.77 11.32 0.27
N GLY A 56 14.41 11.66 -0.86
CA GLY A 56 15.55 10.93 -1.41
C GLY A 56 15.21 9.55 -2.01
N LYS A 57 13.96 9.34 -2.42
CA LYS A 57 13.45 8.07 -2.97
C LYS A 57 12.71 8.28 -4.29
N GLU A 58 12.30 7.18 -4.90
CA GLU A 58 11.40 7.11 -6.04
C GLU A 58 10.11 6.39 -5.63
N THR A 59 8.98 6.73 -6.23
CA THR A 59 7.77 5.91 -6.12
C THR A 59 7.86 4.70 -7.05
N GLY A 60 7.33 3.56 -6.65
CA GLY A 60 7.35 2.37 -7.50
C GLY A 60 6.45 1.24 -7.03
N THR A 61 6.52 0.14 -7.76
CA THR A 61 5.76 -1.08 -7.49
C THR A 61 6.72 -2.21 -7.15
N ALA A 62 6.21 -3.37 -6.73
CA ALA A 62 7.05 -4.54 -6.47
C ALA A 62 7.86 -4.97 -7.71
N LYS A 63 7.34 -4.73 -8.93
CA LYS A 63 8.08 -4.99 -10.19
C LYS A 63 9.30 -4.07 -10.32
N HIS A 64 9.11 -2.77 -10.12
CA HIS A 64 10.22 -1.80 -10.13
C HIS A 64 11.30 -2.15 -9.10
N VAL A 65 10.90 -2.60 -7.90
CA VAL A 65 11.87 -3.07 -6.90
C VAL A 65 12.59 -4.32 -7.37
N ALA A 66 11.86 -5.32 -7.89
CA ALA A 66 12.46 -6.55 -8.38
C ALA A 66 13.49 -6.29 -9.48
N ASP A 67 13.15 -5.43 -10.45
CA ASP A 67 14.04 -5.05 -11.55
C ASP A 67 15.30 -4.35 -11.04
N LYS A 68 15.14 -3.38 -10.13
CA LYS A 68 16.26 -2.58 -9.58
C LYS A 68 17.13 -3.41 -8.62
N ALA A 69 16.56 -4.37 -7.92
CA ALA A 69 17.24 -5.24 -6.95
C ALA A 69 17.76 -6.56 -7.56
N GLY A 70 17.43 -6.86 -8.83
CA GLY A 70 17.78 -8.13 -9.47
C GLY A 70 17.07 -9.35 -8.86
N ILE A 71 15.88 -9.16 -8.27
CA ILE A 71 15.10 -10.24 -7.65
C ILE A 71 14.28 -10.95 -8.72
N LYS A 72 14.45 -12.27 -8.83
CA LYS A 72 13.54 -13.11 -9.63
C LYS A 72 12.28 -13.40 -8.81
N VAL A 73 11.18 -12.76 -9.18
CA VAL A 73 9.86 -13.03 -8.63
C VAL A 73 9.06 -13.85 -9.64
N ASP A 74 8.41 -14.91 -9.17
CA ASP A 74 7.47 -15.69 -9.99
C ASP A 74 6.12 -14.96 -10.07
N TRP A 75 6.06 -13.98 -10.97
CA TRP A 75 4.85 -13.19 -11.19
C TRP A 75 3.69 -14.01 -11.74
N GLY A 76 3.97 -14.98 -12.60
CA GLY A 76 2.99 -15.70 -13.40
C GLY A 76 2.33 -16.84 -12.64
N ASP A 77 3.13 -17.79 -12.16
CA ASP A 77 2.61 -19.05 -11.64
C ASP A 77 2.31 -18.95 -10.13
N HIS A 78 3.04 -18.10 -9.41
CA HIS A 78 2.84 -17.93 -7.98
C HIS A 78 2.01 -16.69 -7.62
N VAL A 79 2.48 -15.48 -7.96
CA VAL A 79 1.81 -14.23 -7.53
C VAL A 79 0.41 -14.11 -8.12
N HIS A 80 0.24 -14.31 -9.44
CA HIS A 80 -1.10 -14.23 -10.03
C HIS A 80 -2.03 -15.36 -9.56
N ALA A 81 -1.51 -16.55 -9.25
CA ALA A 81 -2.32 -17.65 -8.74
C ALA A 81 -2.89 -17.33 -7.35
N VAL A 82 -2.07 -16.76 -6.45
CA VAL A 82 -2.51 -16.33 -5.12
C VAL A 82 -3.54 -15.20 -5.20
N VAL A 83 -3.40 -14.26 -6.14
CA VAL A 83 -4.39 -13.18 -6.34
C VAL A 83 -5.71 -13.74 -6.89
N LYS A 84 -5.64 -14.67 -7.84
CA LYS A 84 -6.84 -15.26 -8.45
C LYS A 84 -7.61 -16.14 -7.48
N ASN A 85 -6.89 -16.89 -6.63
CA ASN A 85 -7.44 -17.84 -5.68
C ASN A 85 -6.77 -17.63 -4.30
N PRO A 86 -7.15 -16.57 -3.55
CA PRO A 86 -6.56 -16.29 -2.25
C PRO A 86 -6.78 -17.47 -1.29
N PRO A 87 -5.71 -18.04 -0.68
CA PRO A 87 -5.81 -19.21 0.20
C PRO A 87 -6.56 -18.91 1.50
N SER A 88 -6.47 -17.66 1.94
CA SER A 88 -7.08 -17.17 3.16
C SER A 88 -7.80 -15.86 2.92
N ARG A 89 -8.65 -15.46 3.86
CA ARG A 89 -9.40 -14.20 3.83
C ARG A 89 -8.89 -13.27 4.93
N PRO A 90 -8.86 -11.94 4.70
CA PRO A 90 -8.64 -10.98 5.77
C PRO A 90 -9.66 -11.13 6.91
N GLU A 91 -9.26 -10.74 8.11
CA GLU A 91 -10.14 -10.73 9.29
C GLU A 91 -11.37 -9.83 9.09
N ASP A 92 -11.21 -8.73 8.35
CA ASP A 92 -12.26 -7.77 8.02
C ASP A 92 -12.92 -8.04 6.65
N PHE A 93 -12.97 -9.30 6.20
CA PHE A 93 -13.47 -9.67 4.88
C PHE A 93 -14.89 -9.17 4.56
N ASP A 94 -15.77 -9.20 5.55
CA ASP A 94 -17.17 -8.77 5.37
C ASP A 94 -17.32 -7.25 5.24
N GLU A 95 -16.29 -6.49 5.65
CA GLU A 95 -16.26 -5.03 5.62
C GLU A 95 -15.51 -4.47 4.41
N ILE A 96 -14.90 -5.33 3.59
CA ILE A 96 -14.18 -4.94 2.38
C ILE A 96 -14.97 -5.35 1.14
N ASP A 97 -14.79 -4.62 0.04
CA ASP A 97 -15.49 -4.87 -1.22
C ASP A 97 -14.55 -4.94 -2.43
N GLY A 98 -15.11 -5.21 -3.61
CA GLY A 98 -14.42 -5.08 -4.88
C GLY A 98 -13.11 -5.88 -5.00
N ILE A 99 -12.08 -5.24 -5.56
CA ILE A 99 -10.78 -5.85 -5.82
C ILE A 99 -10.00 -6.10 -4.53
N ALA A 100 -10.29 -5.38 -3.44
CA ALA A 100 -9.67 -5.58 -2.13
C ALA A 100 -9.93 -6.99 -1.58
N ARG A 101 -11.07 -7.62 -1.92
CA ARG A 101 -11.39 -9.01 -1.52
C ARG A 101 -10.44 -10.07 -2.07
N GLN A 102 -9.65 -9.74 -3.08
CA GLN A 102 -8.63 -10.65 -3.62
C GLN A 102 -7.32 -10.59 -2.82
N TRP A 103 -7.19 -9.68 -1.85
CA TRP A 103 -6.02 -9.64 -0.99
C TRP A 103 -6.01 -10.82 -0.02
N SER A 104 -4.81 -11.33 0.23
CA SER A 104 -4.52 -12.32 1.26
C SER A 104 -3.12 -12.07 1.84
N PRO A 105 -2.83 -12.50 3.08
CA PRO A 105 -1.48 -12.52 3.64
C PRO A 105 -0.46 -13.23 2.74
N GLU A 106 -0.87 -14.27 2.02
CA GLU A 106 -0.01 -14.99 1.08
C GLU A 106 0.40 -14.11 -0.11
N MET A 107 -0.44 -13.17 -0.53
CA MET A 107 -0.08 -12.19 -1.56
C MET A 107 1.09 -11.32 -1.09
N ASP A 108 1.06 -10.87 0.17
CA ASP A 108 2.16 -10.10 0.75
C ASP A 108 3.41 -10.97 0.96
N ALA A 109 3.25 -12.24 1.32
CA ALA A 109 4.35 -13.19 1.44
C ALA A 109 5.07 -13.41 0.10
N ALA A 110 4.32 -13.56 -1.00
CA ALA A 110 4.87 -13.80 -2.33
C ALA A 110 5.76 -12.65 -2.85
N ILE A 111 5.52 -11.42 -2.41
CA ILE A 111 6.31 -10.23 -2.80
C ILE A 111 7.17 -9.67 -1.67
N ARG A 112 7.24 -10.37 -0.52
CA ARG A 112 8.02 -9.94 0.65
C ARG A 112 9.48 -9.63 0.33
N PRO A 113 10.19 -10.39 -0.53
CA PRO A 113 11.55 -10.04 -0.92
C PRO A 113 11.67 -8.65 -1.55
N CYS A 114 10.65 -8.22 -2.31
CA CYS A 114 10.61 -6.87 -2.86
C CYS A 114 10.43 -5.83 -1.77
N GLN A 115 9.54 -6.05 -0.80
CA GLN A 115 9.36 -5.11 0.31
C GLN A 115 10.63 -4.93 1.13
N GLU A 116 11.31 -6.03 1.46
CA GLU A 116 12.55 -6.02 2.25
C GLU A 116 13.69 -5.30 1.54
N LYS A 117 13.67 -5.25 0.19
CA LYS A 117 14.69 -4.53 -0.60
C LYS A 117 14.30 -3.13 -1.02
N ALA A 118 13.03 -2.76 -0.92
CA ALA A 118 12.50 -1.49 -1.42
C ALA A 118 13.32 -0.28 -0.94
N ASP A 119 13.62 -0.21 0.36
CA ASP A 119 14.43 0.88 0.94
C ASP A 119 15.86 0.90 0.42
N SER A 120 16.50 -0.27 0.33
CA SER A 120 17.89 -0.39 -0.11
C SER A 120 18.10 0.04 -1.57
N VAL A 121 17.06 -0.03 -2.39
CA VAL A 121 17.07 0.42 -3.79
C VAL A 121 16.42 1.79 -3.98
N GLY A 122 16.07 2.48 -2.89
CA GLY A 122 15.52 3.83 -2.89
C GLY A 122 14.11 3.91 -3.46
N ILE A 123 13.27 2.89 -3.29
CA ILE A 123 11.89 2.86 -3.79
C ILE A 123 10.89 2.83 -2.63
N LEU A 124 9.94 3.77 -2.64
CA LEU A 124 8.68 3.67 -1.91
C LEU A 124 7.73 2.75 -2.69
N MET A 125 7.59 1.51 -2.24
CA MET A 125 6.79 0.49 -2.91
C MET A 125 5.29 0.63 -2.59
N THR A 126 4.42 0.66 -3.59
CA THR A 126 2.96 0.73 -3.40
C THR A 126 2.37 -0.49 -2.68
N PRO A 127 1.29 -0.31 -1.89
CA PRO A 127 0.70 0.97 -1.46
C PRO A 127 1.63 1.78 -0.56
N ILE A 128 1.65 3.10 -0.73
CA ILE A 128 2.40 4.05 0.13
C ILE A 128 1.39 4.86 0.93
N LEU A 129 1.57 4.92 2.25
CA LEU A 129 0.79 5.76 3.14
C LEU A 129 1.66 6.89 3.68
N VAL A 130 1.22 8.12 3.44
CA VAL A 130 1.83 9.35 3.97
C VAL A 130 0.84 10.00 4.92
N VAL A 131 1.30 10.37 6.12
CA VAL A 131 0.52 11.15 7.09
C VAL A 131 1.34 12.36 7.52
N ASP A 132 0.78 13.56 7.39
CA ASP A 132 1.43 14.83 7.67
C ASP A 132 2.82 14.94 7.03
N ARG A 133 2.86 14.64 5.73
CA ARG A 133 4.08 14.63 4.88
C ARG A 133 5.18 13.66 5.33
N LYS A 134 4.87 12.72 6.22
CA LYS A 134 5.79 11.65 6.63
C LYS A 134 5.32 10.32 6.07
N VAL A 135 6.21 9.60 5.42
CA VAL A 135 5.95 8.20 5.02
C VAL A 135 5.75 7.38 6.29
N LYS A 136 4.56 6.81 6.45
CA LYS A 136 4.23 5.90 7.57
C LYS A 136 4.41 4.45 7.16
N HIS A 137 4.11 4.15 5.91
CA HIS A 137 4.12 2.79 5.39
C HIS A 137 4.38 2.74 3.89
N HIS A 138 5.03 1.68 3.43
CA HIS A 138 5.08 1.29 2.02
C HIS A 138 5.27 -0.23 1.88
N GLY A 139 4.53 -0.88 0.98
CA GLY A 139 4.78 -2.28 0.59
C GLY A 139 3.64 -3.26 0.87
N SER A 140 3.77 -4.13 1.89
CA SER A 140 2.70 -5.07 2.28
C SER A 140 1.46 -4.35 2.80
N MET A 141 0.42 -5.06 3.18
CA MET A 141 -0.69 -4.46 3.90
C MET A 141 -0.32 -4.22 5.38
N PRO A 142 -0.46 -2.98 5.92
CA PRO A 142 -0.34 -2.75 7.36
C PRO A 142 -1.54 -3.34 8.13
N SER A 143 -1.32 -3.67 9.40
CA SER A 143 -2.40 -4.08 10.31
C SER A 143 -3.36 -2.92 10.62
N LEU A 144 -4.58 -3.25 11.04
CA LEU A 144 -5.56 -2.25 11.46
C LEU A 144 -5.09 -1.43 12.66
N GLU A 145 -4.38 -2.07 13.61
CA GLU A 145 -3.81 -1.38 14.76
C GLU A 145 -2.78 -0.32 14.34
N GLN A 146 -1.85 -0.67 13.44
CA GLN A 146 -0.86 0.27 12.90
C GLN A 146 -1.54 1.45 12.20
N LEU A 147 -2.56 1.18 11.36
CA LEU A 147 -3.31 2.24 10.70
C LEU A 147 -3.98 3.17 11.71
N ARG A 148 -4.63 2.64 12.76
CA ARG A 148 -5.22 3.45 13.83
C ARG A 148 -4.18 4.30 14.54
N MET A 149 -3.02 3.73 14.89
CA MET A 149 -1.92 4.47 15.52
C MET A 149 -1.37 5.61 14.67
N TRP A 150 -1.32 5.45 13.35
CA TRP A 150 -0.82 6.49 12.45
C TRP A 150 -1.84 7.59 12.16
N LEU A 151 -3.13 7.25 12.18
CA LEU A 151 -4.22 8.16 11.85
C LEU A 151 -4.73 8.94 13.08
N ALA A 152 -4.73 8.34 14.27
CA ALA A 152 -5.08 8.99 15.55
C ALA A 152 -4.10 10.11 15.94
#